data_AF-A0A6B2LUK4-F1
#
_entry.id   AF-A0A6B2LUK4-F1
#
_cell.length_a   1.000
_cell.length_b   1.000
_cell.length_c   1.000
_cell.angle_alpha   90.00
_cell.angle_beta   90.00
_cell.angle_gamma   90.00
#
_symmetry.space_group_name_H-M   'P 1'
#
loop_
_entity.id
_entity.type
_entity.pdbx_description
1 polymer ?
#
loop_
_entity_poly.entity_id
_entity_poly.type
_entity_poly.pdbx_seq_one_letter_code
_entity_poly.pdbx_strand_id
1 'polypeptide(L)'
;MAEDEWVTILPSFNHPTMHFISGDIGPFEVSIPINVPLWLAITLKKRKMCNIKPPSWMTTENIRSLVQREKSLEGFQQLPSLHLMEISFEILK
;
A
#
# COMPACT_ATOMS: atom_id res chain seq x y z
N MET A 1 0.40 13.56 -3.77
CA MET A 1 1.01 13.45 -2.42
C MET A 1 1.04 11.98 -2.04
N ALA A 2 1.61 11.57 -0.91
CA ALA A 2 1.71 10.15 -0.53
C ALA A 2 0.39 9.39 -0.55
N GLU A 3 -0.68 10.11 -0.20
CA GLU A 3 -2.05 9.65 -0.11
C GLU A 3 -2.67 9.19 -1.45
N ASP A 4 -2.14 9.63 -2.59
CA ASP A 4 -2.64 9.26 -3.93
C ASP A 4 -2.04 7.94 -4.47
N GLU A 5 -1.08 7.35 -3.75
CA GLU A 5 -0.49 6.07 -4.15
C GLU A 5 -1.53 4.95 -4.08
N TRP A 6 -1.51 4.09 -5.08
CA TRP A 6 -2.42 2.94 -5.15
C TRP A 6 -1.81 1.74 -4.43
N VAL A 7 -2.57 1.14 -3.53
CA VAL A 7 -2.18 -0.05 -2.77
C VAL A 7 -3.22 -1.15 -2.93
N THR A 8 -2.77 -2.40 -2.87
CA THR A 8 -3.66 -3.55 -2.90
C THR A 8 -4.15 -3.87 -1.49
N ILE A 9 -5.46 -4.02 -1.31
CA ILE A 9 -6.07 -4.46 -0.06
C ILE A 9 -6.85 -5.76 -0.24
N LEU A 10 -7.02 -6.50 0.84
CA LEU A 10 -7.95 -7.62 0.97
C LEU A 10 -9.13 -7.15 1.86
N PRO A 11 -10.30 -6.87 1.29
CA PRO A 11 -11.47 -6.46 2.06
C PRO A 11 -12.01 -7.63 2.90
N SER A 12 -12.60 -7.32 4.05
CA SER A 12 -13.37 -8.26 4.89
C SER A 12 -14.88 -8.03 4.79
N PHE A 13 -15.34 -7.25 3.81
CA PHE A 13 -16.74 -6.94 3.57
C PHE A 13 -17.07 -7.03 2.07
N ASN A 14 -18.37 -7.18 1.77
CA ASN A 14 -18.88 -7.06 0.42
C ASN A 14 -19.58 -5.71 0.25
N HIS A 15 -19.27 -5.00 -0.83
CA HIS A 15 -19.94 -3.76 -1.19
C HIS A 15 -19.88 -3.58 -2.71
N PRO A 16 -20.95 -3.10 -3.37
CA PRO A 16 -20.89 -2.76 -4.79
C PRO A 16 -19.86 -1.65 -5.05
N THR A 17 -19.67 -1.28 -6.31
CA THR A 17 -18.81 -0.15 -6.66
C THR A 17 -19.20 1.11 -5.89
N MET A 18 -18.22 1.74 -5.26
CA MET A 18 -18.37 2.97 -4.49
C MET A 18 -17.96 4.14 -5.38
N HIS A 19 -18.86 5.11 -5.54
CA HIS A 19 -18.67 6.25 -6.42
C HIS A 19 -18.06 7.42 -5.64
N PHE A 20 -16.85 7.83 -5.99
CA PHE A 20 -16.17 8.99 -5.41
C PHE A 20 -16.07 10.13 -6.42
N ILE A 21 -15.79 11.35 -5.93
CA ILE A 21 -15.58 12.53 -6.78
C ILE A 21 -14.43 12.29 -7.78
N SER A 22 -13.40 11.56 -7.34
CA SER A 22 -12.22 11.24 -8.16
C SER A 22 -12.34 9.94 -8.95
N GLY A 23 -13.51 9.30 -8.99
CA GLY A 23 -13.76 8.08 -9.75
C GLY A 23 -14.41 6.95 -8.94
N ASP A 24 -14.62 5.83 -9.61
CA ASP A 24 -15.33 4.68 -9.06
C ASP A 24 -14.36 3.60 -8.60
N ILE A 25 -14.60 3.02 -7.42
CA ILE A 25 -13.75 1.98 -6.84
C ILE A 25 -14.61 0.82 -6.37
N GLY A 26 -14.33 -0.38 -6.86
CA GLY A 26 -15.03 -1.60 -6.51
C GLY A 26 -15.26 -2.50 -7.73
N PRO A 27 -16.02 -3.60 -7.57
CA PRO A 27 -16.70 -4.03 -6.35
C PRO A 27 -15.73 -4.48 -5.25
N PHE A 28 -16.13 -4.31 -3.98
CA PHE A 28 -15.42 -4.87 -2.84
C PHE A 28 -16.00 -6.24 -2.53
N GLU A 29 -15.16 -7.26 -2.55
CA GLU A 29 -15.54 -8.63 -2.23
C GLU A 29 -14.61 -9.22 -1.19
N VAL A 30 -15.17 -10.00 -0.25
CA VAL A 30 -14.41 -10.57 0.86
C VAL A 30 -13.26 -11.43 0.34
N SER A 31 -12.04 -11.17 0.84
CA SER A 31 -10.82 -11.90 0.47
C SER A 31 -10.42 -11.80 -1.00
N ILE A 32 -11.03 -10.91 -1.78
CA ILE A 32 -10.64 -10.64 -3.17
C ILE A 32 -9.75 -9.39 -3.21
N PRO A 33 -8.51 -9.48 -3.71
CA PRO A 33 -7.61 -8.34 -3.73
C PRO A 33 -8.10 -7.26 -4.70
N ILE A 34 -8.15 -6.01 -4.23
CA ILE A 34 -8.51 -4.84 -5.03
C ILE A 34 -7.50 -3.71 -4.79
N ASN A 35 -7.23 -2.93 -5.83
CA ASN A 35 -6.40 -1.74 -5.73
C ASN A 35 -7.25 -0.54 -5.35
N VAL A 36 -6.80 0.18 -4.32
CA VAL A 36 -7.45 1.39 -3.83
C VAL A 36 -6.39 2.45 -3.50
N PRO A 37 -6.74 3.74 -3.50
CA PRO A 37 -5.86 4.78 -2.99
C PRO A 37 -5.49 4.54 -1.51
N LEU A 38 -4.28 4.95 -1.12
CA LEU A 38 -3.74 4.75 0.22
C LEU A 38 -4.64 5.37 1.31
N TRP A 39 -5.19 6.56 1.08
CA TRP A 39 -6.13 7.20 2.03
C TRP A 39 -7.36 6.32 2.31
N LEU A 40 -7.86 5.61 1.30
CA LEU A 40 -9.01 4.72 1.43
C LEU A 40 -8.61 3.44 2.15
N ALA A 41 -7.46 2.85 1.79
CA ALA A 41 -6.89 1.69 2.45
C ALA A 41 -6.70 1.92 3.96
N ILE A 42 -6.12 3.06 4.35
CA ILE A 42 -5.91 3.44 5.75
C ILE A 42 -7.26 3.58 6.48
N THR A 43 -8.24 4.22 5.85
CA THR A 43 -9.57 4.41 6.44
C THR A 43 -10.28 3.08 6.68
N LEU A 44 -10.23 2.16 5.72
CA LEU A 44 -10.79 0.82 5.84
C LEU A 44 -10.04 -0.03 6.87
N LYS A 45 -8.70 0.07 6.93
CA LYS A 45 -7.86 -0.61 7.92
C LYS A 45 -8.19 -0.16 9.35
N LYS A 46 -8.32 1.16 9.59
CA LYS A 46 -8.72 1.71 10.90
C LYS A 46 -10.08 1.21 11.37
N ARG A 47 -10.99 0.93 10.44
CA ARG A 47 -12.30 0.31 10.70
C ARG A 47 -12.26 -1.22 10.80
N LYS A 48 -11.09 -1.85 10.68
CA LYS A 48 -10.90 -3.31 10.63
C LYS A 48 -11.67 -3.99 9.48
N MET A 49 -11.88 -3.26 8.39
CA MET A 49 -12.64 -3.70 7.20
C MET A 49 -11.74 -4.20 6.06
N CYS A 50 -10.42 -4.10 6.19
CA CYS A 50 -9.50 -4.68 5.21
C CYS A 50 -8.14 -4.98 5.83
N ASN A 51 -7.37 -5.80 5.14
CA ASN A 51 -5.94 -5.96 5.38
C ASN A 51 -5.16 -5.40 4.18
N ILE A 52 -4.16 -4.55 4.42
CA ILE A 52 -3.35 -3.98 3.34
C ILE A 52 -2.29 -5.00 2.96
N LYS A 53 -2.24 -5.40 1.68
CA LYS A 53 -1.22 -6.32 1.21
C LYS A 53 0.11 -5.57 1.14
N PRO A 54 1.20 -6.10 1.74
CA PRO A 54 2.49 -5.47 1.63
C PRO A 54 2.93 -5.44 0.16
N PRO A 55 3.46 -4.31 -0.32
CA PRO A 55 3.97 -4.22 -1.68
C PRO A 55 5.18 -5.14 -1.87
N SER A 56 5.44 -5.54 -3.12
CA SER A 56 6.48 -6.53 -3.45
C SER A 56 7.90 -6.13 -3.02
N TRP A 57 8.19 -4.84 -2.91
CA TRP A 57 9.48 -4.33 -2.42
C TRP A 57 9.66 -4.52 -0.90
N MET A 58 8.57 -4.68 -0.14
CA MET A 58 8.58 -4.80 1.32
C MET A 58 8.87 -6.23 1.80
N THR A 59 9.59 -7.02 1.01
CA THR A 59 10.08 -8.34 1.41
C THR A 59 11.47 -8.23 2.03
N THR A 60 11.76 -9.09 3.01
CA THR A 60 13.05 -9.08 3.74
C THR A 60 14.25 -9.17 2.79
N GLU A 61 14.16 -9.98 1.74
CA GLU A 61 15.22 -10.15 0.75
C GLU A 61 15.47 -8.88 -0.08
N ASN A 62 14.39 -8.21 -0.52
CA ASN A 62 14.47 -6.98 -1.30
C ASN A 62 15.02 -5.84 -0.44
N ILE A 63 14.53 -5.67 0.79
CA ILE A 63 15.04 -4.66 1.71
C ILE A 63 16.52 -4.90 2.03
N ARG A 64 16.91 -6.16 2.28
CA ARG A 64 18.32 -6.49 2.55
C ARG A 64 19.23 -6.17 1.37
N SER A 65 18.76 -6.47 0.16
CA SER A 65 19.48 -6.15 -1.08
C SER A 65 19.56 -4.64 -1.32
N LEU A 66 18.50 -3.88 -1.01
CA LEU A 66 18.48 -2.43 -1.10
C LEU A 66 19.49 -1.80 -0.14
N VAL A 67 19.51 -2.22 1.13
CA VAL A 67 20.47 -1.73 2.14
C VAL A 67 21.90 -2.06 1.76
N GLN A 68 22.14 -3.24 1.18
CA GLN A 68 23.48 -3.62 0.74
C GLN A 68 23.97 -2.74 -0.43
N ARG A 69 23.08 -2.42 -1.37
CA ARG A 69 23.38 -1.50 -2.48
C ARG A 69 23.64 -0.08 -1.99
N GLU A 70 22.83 0.39 -1.05
CA GLU A 70 22.97 1.73 -0.46
C GLU A 70 24.34 1.88 0.22
N LYS A 71 24.82 0.85 0.91
CA LYS A 71 26.15 0.84 1.52
C LYS A 71 27.31 0.83 0.52
N SER A 72 27.09 0.36 -0.71
CA SER A 72 28.12 0.27 -1.75
C SER A 72 28.17 1.48 -2.68
N LEU A 73 27.15 2.33 -2.67
CA LEU A 73 27.07 3.51 -3.54
C LEU A 73 27.42 4.78 -2.75
N GLU A 74 28.29 5.61 -3.31
CA GLU A 74 28.52 6.96 -2.79
C GLU A 74 27.44 7.89 -3.35
N GLY A 75 26.32 8.03 -2.65
CA GLY A 75 25.24 8.96 -3.01
C GLY A 75 23.85 8.48 -2.60
N PHE A 76 22.84 9.32 -2.85
CA PHE A 76 21.44 8.95 -2.62
C PHE A 76 20.99 7.91 -3.66
N GLN A 77 20.56 6.75 -3.18
CA GLN A 77 19.96 5.73 -4.03
C GLN A 77 18.48 6.05 -4.28
N GLN A 78 18.00 5.76 -5.48
CA GLN A 78 16.56 5.84 -5.76
C GLN A 78 15.82 4.73 -4.98
N LEU A 79 14.85 5.15 -4.19
CA LEU A 79 13.98 4.26 -3.43
C LEU A 79 12.91 3.65 -4.37
N PRO A 80 12.42 2.43 -4.05
CA PRO A 80 11.40 1.77 -4.86
C PRO A 80 10.03 2.46 -4.84
N SER A 81 9.76 3.29 -3.82
CA SER A 81 8.59 4.18 -3.77
C SER A 81 8.96 5.48 -3.08
N LEU A 82 8.44 6.60 -3.57
CA LEU A 82 8.66 7.94 -3.00
C LEU A 82 8.15 8.06 -1.55
N HIS A 83 7.14 7.27 -1.17
CA HIS A 83 6.45 7.35 0.12
C HIS A 83 6.67 6.10 0.99
N LEU A 84 7.84 5.47 0.85
CA LEU A 84 8.18 4.20 1.51
C LEU A 84 7.96 4.23 3.03
N MET A 85 8.31 5.35 3.68
CA MET A 85 8.17 5.52 5.14
C MET A 85 6.71 5.53 5.58
N GLU A 86 5.86 6.26 4.89
CA GLU A 86 4.44 6.42 5.26
C GLU A 86 3.69 5.09 5.02
N ILE A 87 3.96 4.44 3.89
CA ILE A 87 3.37 3.13 3.56
C ILE A 87 3.81 2.08 4.59
N SER A 88 5.11 2.02 4.93
CA SER A 88 5.61 1.02 5.89
C SER A 88 5.07 1.26 7.31
N PHE A 89 4.97 2.51 7.75
CA PHE A 89 4.40 2.85 9.05
C PHE A 89 2.92 2.45 9.16
N GLU A 90 2.12 2.76 8.15
CA GLU A 90 0.69 2.44 8.14
C GLU A 90 0.43 0.94 7.97
N ILE A 91 1.31 0.18 7.31
CA ILE A 91 1.19 -1.28 7.19
C ILE A 91 1.58 -1.99 8.50
N LEU A 92 2.64 -1.55 9.18
CA LEU A 92 3.19 -2.22 10.36
C LEU A 92 2.43 -1.94 11.67
N LYS A 93 1.62 -0.88 11.72
CA LYS A 93 0.72 -0.58 12.85
C LYS A 93 -0.58 -1.37 12.78
#